data_AF-A0A4Y8C6Z6-F1
#
_entry.id   AF-A0A4Y8C6Z6-F1
#
_cell.length_a   1.000
_cell.length_b   1.000
_cell.length_c   1.000
_cell.angle_alpha   90.00
_cell.angle_beta   90.00
_cell.angle_gamma   90.00
#
_symmetry.space_group_name_H-M   'P 1'
#
loop_
_entity.id
_entity.type
_entity.pdbx_description
1 polymer ?
#
loop_
_entity_poly.entity_id
_entity_poly.type
_entity_poly.pdbx_seq_one_letter_code
_entity_poly.pdbx_strand_id
1 'polypeptide(L)'
;MLEFTLNFNDYGLKMGILTKLELDYEIDDIEKFLQFFRTMCDRFEPLIIKLGSDSVRYKEAIKELETLAHNTAWAARRLNLEEVTDFCVFCEEMMA
;
A
#
# COMPACT_ATOMS: atom_id res chain seq x y z
N MET A 1 22.48 -10.79 0.39
CA MET A 1 21.76 -9.51 0.58
C MET A 1 21.04 -9.30 -0.73
N LEU A 2 19.78 -9.73 -0.81
CA LEU A 2 19.02 -9.83 -2.06
C LEU A 2 18.69 -8.43 -2.57
N GLU A 3 19.30 -8.06 -3.69
CA GLU A 3 19.02 -6.84 -4.44
C GLU A 3 17.58 -6.91 -5.00
N PHE A 4 16.63 -6.32 -4.27
CA PHE A 4 15.34 -5.89 -4.81
C PHE A 4 15.51 -4.54 -5.50
N THR A 5 16.44 -4.45 -6.45
CA THR A 5 16.42 -3.37 -7.44
C THR A 5 15.36 -3.74 -8.46
N LEU A 6 14.13 -3.28 -8.22
CA LEU A 6 13.09 -3.19 -9.25
C LEU A 6 13.61 -2.29 -10.37
N ASN A 7 14.32 -2.90 -11.31
CA ASN A 7 14.88 -2.24 -12.47
C ASN A 7 13.75 -2.11 -13.50
N PHE A 8 12.94 -1.06 -13.37
CA PHE A 8 11.81 -0.75 -14.26
C PHE A 8 12.23 -0.29 -15.67
N ASN A 9 13.49 -0.49 -16.07
CA ASN A 9 14.06 0.15 -17.25
C ASN A 9 14.55 -0.81 -18.35
N ASP A 10 14.09 -2.07 -18.37
CA ASP A 10 14.33 -2.96 -19.50
C ASP A 10 13.05 -3.23 -20.30
N TYR A 11 13.16 -2.88 -21.58
CA TYR A 11 12.18 -2.95 -22.66
C TYR A 11 11.39 -4.28 -22.66
N GLY A 12 10.12 -4.25 -22.24
CA GLY A 12 9.18 -5.36 -22.45
C GLY A 12 8.24 -5.72 -21.30
N LEU A 13 8.40 -5.16 -20.10
CA LEU A 13 7.55 -5.46 -18.92
C LEU A 13 6.23 -4.69 -18.85
N LYS A 14 5.95 -3.81 -19.83
CA LYS A 14 4.67 -3.07 -19.96
C LYS A 14 3.50 -3.94 -20.45
N MET A 15 3.35 -5.17 -19.96
CA MET A 15 2.21 -6.03 -20.30
C MET A 15 1.58 -6.62 -19.02
N GLY A 16 1.33 -5.77 -18.02
CA GLY A 16 0.76 -6.14 -16.72
C GLY A 16 -0.28 -5.14 -16.20
N ILE A 17 -0.69 -5.28 -14.92
CA ILE A 17 -1.67 -4.39 -14.26
C ILE A 17 -1.29 -2.90 -14.42
N LEU A 18 0.00 -2.56 -14.31
CA LEU A 18 0.47 -1.18 -14.49
C LEU A 18 0.12 -0.62 -15.86
N THR A 19 0.21 -1.42 -16.92
CA THR A 19 -0.07 -0.95 -18.29
C THR A 19 -1.55 -0.70 -18.50
N LYS A 20 -2.41 -1.53 -17.91
CA LYS A 20 -3.85 -1.29 -17.95
C LYS A 20 -4.20 -0.01 -17.19
N LEU A 21 -3.60 0.20 -16.02
CA LEU A 21 -3.75 1.44 -15.26
C LEU A 21 -3.22 2.65 -16.04
N GLU A 22 -2.05 2.56 -16.66
CA GLU A 22 -1.45 3.62 -17.50
C GLU A 22 -2.32 4.01 -18.71
N LEU A 23 -3.20 3.12 -19.18
CA LEU A 23 -4.15 3.40 -20.27
C LEU A 23 -5.43 4.06 -19.77
N ASP A 24 -5.87 3.68 -18.56
CA ASP A 24 -7.19 4.04 -18.02
C ASP A 24 -7.15 5.26 -17.07
N TYR A 25 -5.96 5.63 -16.55
CA TYR A 25 -5.79 6.65 -15.51
C TYR A 25 -4.58 7.57 -15.73
N GLU A 26 -4.62 8.74 -15.10
CA GLU A 26 -3.52 9.70 -15.07
C GLU A 26 -2.31 9.15 -14.30
N ILE A 27 -1.11 9.36 -14.85
CA ILE A 27 0.15 8.88 -14.26
C ILE A 27 0.33 9.38 -12.82
N ASP A 28 -0.04 10.64 -12.53
CA ASP A 28 0.06 11.20 -11.18
C ASP A 28 -0.78 10.43 -10.15
N ASP A 29 -1.96 9.94 -10.53
CA ASP A 29 -2.81 9.12 -9.66
C ASP A 29 -2.23 7.73 -9.44
N ILE A 30 -1.63 7.15 -10.50
CA ILE A 30 -0.94 5.84 -10.44
C ILE A 30 0.29 5.93 -9.53
N GLU A 31 1.14 6.93 -9.71
CA GLU A 31 2.34 7.14 -8.91
C GLU A 31 2.00 7.34 -7.44
N LYS A 32 0.94 8.12 -7.17
CA LYS A 32 0.48 8.37 -5.81
C LYS A 32 -0.04 7.10 -5.13
N PHE A 33 -0.79 6.27 -5.86
CA PHE A 33 -1.19 4.96 -5.35
C PHE A 33 0.03 4.08 -5.06
N LEU A 34 0.96 3.95 -6.01
CA LEU A 34 2.17 3.13 -5.83
C LEU A 34 3.00 3.60 -4.64
N GLN A 35 3.09 4.92 -4.43
CA GLN A 35 3.79 5.49 -3.28
C GLN A 35 3.16 5.06 -1.96
N PHE A 36 1.83 5.17 -1.82
CA PHE A 36 1.14 4.78 -0.59
C PHE A 36 1.18 3.28 -0.37
N PHE A 37 0.90 2.50 -1.42
CA PHE A 37 0.91 1.04 -1.35
C PHE A 37 2.29 0.51 -0.94
N ARG A 38 3.37 1.02 -1.54
CA ARG A 38 4.74 0.66 -1.16
C ARG A 38 5.05 1.05 0.27
N THR A 39 4.69 2.27 0.69
CA THR A 39 4.91 2.74 2.06
C THR A 39 4.19 1.85 3.07
N MET A 40 2.95 1.44 2.77
CA MET A 40 2.19 0.50 3.58
C MET A 40 2.94 -0.84 3.69
N CYS A 41 3.33 -1.45 2.57
CA CYS A 41 4.07 -2.72 2.58
C CYS A 41 5.39 -2.64 3.36
N ASP A 42 6.19 -1.59 3.16
CA ASP A 42 7.49 -1.41 3.83
C ASP A 42 7.34 -1.21 5.34
N ARG A 43 6.22 -0.63 5.79
CA ARG A 43 5.95 -0.36 7.22
C ARG A 43 5.18 -1.50 7.91
N PHE A 44 4.54 -2.39 7.16
CA PHE A 44 3.72 -3.47 7.72
C PHE A 44 4.54 -4.40 8.63
N GLU A 45 5.70 -4.86 8.18
CA GLU A 45 6.56 -5.76 8.94
C GLU A 45 7.00 -5.18 10.31
N PRO A 46 7.59 -3.97 10.40
CA PRO A 46 7.96 -3.41 11.70
C PRO A 46 6.74 -3.09 12.57
N LEU A 47 5.57 -2.79 11.99
CA LEU A 47 4.34 -2.54 12.74
C LEU A 47 3.79 -3.81 13.37
N ILE A 48 3.79 -4.94 12.65
CA ILE A 48 3.39 -6.24 13.19
C ILE A 48 4.25 -6.62 14.40
N ILE A 49 5.56 -6.37 14.36
CA ILE A 49 6.45 -6.61 15.51
C ILE A 49 6.09 -5.72 16.70
N LYS A 50 5.78 -4.43 16.45
CA LYS A 50 5.35 -3.50 17.50
C LYS A 50 4.00 -3.89 18.12
N LEU A 51 3.09 -4.52 17.39
CA LEU A 51 1.81 -5.02 17.93
C LEU A 51 2.02 -6.08 19.01
N GLY A 52 3.06 -6.90 18.91
CA GLY A 52 3.40 -7.90 19.94
C GLY A 52 4.12 -7.33 21.17
N SER A 53 4.31 -6.01 21.26
CA SER A 53 5.10 -5.35 22.31
C SER A 53 4.22 -4.80 23.45
N ASP A 54 4.74 -3.84 24.23
CA ASP A 54 4.02 -3.21 25.33
C ASP A 54 2.80 -2.37 24.88
N SER A 55 1.90 -2.07 25.83
CA SER A 55 0.62 -1.41 25.57
C SER A 55 0.73 -0.02 24.94
N VAL A 56 1.86 0.69 25.11
CA VAL A 56 2.07 2.01 24.49
C VAL A 56 2.40 1.82 23.02
N ARG A 57 3.39 0.96 22.73
CA ARG A 57 3.80 0.64 21.35
C ARG A 57 2.70 -0.02 20.54
N TYR A 58 1.85 -0.82 21.18
CA TYR A 58 0.65 -1.39 20.55
C TYR A 58 -0.26 -0.28 19.99
N LYS A 59 -0.60 0.72 20.81
CA LYS A 59 -1.49 1.81 20.39
C LYS A 59 -0.89 2.65 19.28
N GLU A 60 0.41 2.91 19.34
CA GLU A 60 1.14 3.60 18.28
C GLU A 60 1.11 2.80 16.98
N ALA A 61 1.32 1.48 17.05
CA ALA A 61 1.31 0.61 15.89
C ALA A 61 -0.06 0.52 15.23
N ILE A 62 -1.14 0.39 16.01
CA ILE A 62 -2.52 0.39 15.50
C ILE A 62 -2.83 1.72 14.79
N LYS A 63 -2.52 2.85 15.41
CA LYS A 63 -2.78 4.17 14.81
C LYS A 63 -2.02 4.37 13.50
N GLU A 64 -0.79 3.86 13.44
CA GLU A 64 0.02 3.95 12.23
C GLU A 64 -0.52 3.04 11.11
N LEU A 65 -0.92 1.80 11.44
CA LEU A 65 -1.55 0.88 10.49
C LEU A 65 -2.86 1.45 9.95
N GLU A 66 -3.71 2.04 10.80
CA GLU A 66 -4.95 2.71 10.39
C GLU A 66 -4.66 3.81 9.38
N THR A 67 -3.66 4.65 9.65
CA THR A 67 -3.26 5.75 8.75
C THR A 67 -2.77 5.22 7.39
N LEU A 68 -1.97 4.15 7.38
CA LEU A 68 -1.45 3.55 6.16
C LEU A 68 -2.56 2.89 5.33
N ALA A 69 -3.47 2.17 5.99
CA ALA A 69 -4.62 1.56 5.36
C ALA A 69 -5.54 2.63 4.75
N HIS A 70 -5.84 3.70 5.49
CA HIS A 70 -6.68 4.81 5.02
C HIS A 70 -6.13 5.49 3.77
N ASN A 71 -4.85 5.85 3.79
CA ASN A 71 -4.21 6.51 2.65
C ASN A 71 -4.18 5.61 1.41
N THR A 72 -3.93 4.31 1.61
CA THR A 72 -3.90 3.33 0.51
C THR A 72 -5.30 3.08 -0.05
N ALA A 73 -6.32 2.94 0.80
CA ALA A 73 -7.72 2.83 0.38
C ALA A 73 -8.17 4.05 -0.43
N TRP A 74 -7.83 5.25 0.05
CA TRP A 74 -8.16 6.49 -0.64
C TRP A 74 -7.59 6.53 -2.06
N ALA A 75 -6.33 6.12 -2.25
CA ALA A 75 -5.71 6.10 -3.57
C ALA A 75 -6.21 4.95 -4.45
N ALA A 76 -6.43 3.76 -3.88
CA ALA A 76 -6.95 2.59 -4.59
C ALA A 76 -8.35 2.86 -5.18
N ARG A 77 -9.23 3.55 -4.44
CA ARG A 77 -10.57 3.96 -4.91
C ARG A 77 -10.52 4.84 -6.16
N ARG A 78 -9.50 5.70 -6.30
CA ARG A 78 -9.35 6.58 -7.48
C ARG A 78 -9.01 5.79 -8.75
N LEU A 79 -8.41 4.63 -8.59
CA LEU A 79 -8.00 3.73 -9.66
C LEU A 79 -8.97 2.54 -9.85
N ASN A 80 -10.14 2.58 -9.21
CA ASN A 80 -11.10 1.46 -9.15
C ASN A 80 -10.45 0.10 -8.82
N LEU A 81 -9.46 0.09 -7.92
CA LEU A 81 -8.83 -1.12 -7.41
C LEU A 81 -9.65 -1.64 -6.23
N GLU A 82 -10.76 -2.31 -6.53
CA GLU A 82 -11.76 -2.75 -5.54
C GLU A 82 -11.16 -3.70 -4.51
N GLU A 83 -10.40 -4.71 -4.94
CA GLU A 83 -9.83 -5.71 -4.03
C GLU A 83 -8.81 -5.10 -3.05
N VAL A 84 -8.05 -4.10 -3.52
CA VAL A 84 -7.11 -3.37 -2.65
C VAL A 84 -7.87 -2.45 -1.69
N THR A 85 -8.93 -1.83 -2.17
CA THR A 85 -9.80 -0.98 -1.34
C THR A 85 -10.44 -1.80 -0.22
N ASP A 86 -11.03 -2.95 -0.55
CA ASP A 86 -11.70 -3.84 0.39
C ASP A 86 -10.73 -4.35 1.46
N PHE A 87 -9.51 -4.74 1.06
CA PHE A 87 -8.47 -5.13 2.00
C PHE A 87 -8.12 -3.99 2.98
N CYS A 88 -7.92 -2.77 2.48
CA CYS A 88 -7.59 -1.65 3.34
C CYS A 88 -8.74 -1.27 4.28
N VAL A 89 -9.99 -1.28 3.80
CA VAL A 89 -11.18 -1.05 4.64
C VAL A 89 -11.30 -2.11 5.72
N PHE A 90 -11.09 -3.38 5.37
CA PHE A 90 -11.07 -4.46 6.35
C PHE A 90 -10.02 -4.23 7.44
N CYS A 91 -8.83 -3.74 7.07
CA CYS A 91 -7.81 -3.37 8.04
C CYS A 91 -8.30 -2.25 8.98
N GLU A 92 -8.90 -1.18 8.42
CA GLU A 92 -9.49 -0.09 9.22
C GLU A 92 -10.54 -0.61 10.21
N GLU A 93 -11.45 -1.49 9.76
CA GLU A 93 -12.51 -2.09 10.59
C GLU A 93 -11.96 -2.96 11.72
N MET A 94 -10.87 -3.70 11.48
CA MET A 94 -10.22 -4.49 12.53
C MET A 94 -9.55 -3.64 13.62
N MET A 95 -9.23 -2.38 13.32
CA MET A 95 -8.48 -1.48 14.19
C MET A 95 -9.35 -0.47 14.95
N ALA A 96 -10.63 -0.36 14.57
CA ALA A 96 -11.65 0.48 15.21
C ALA A 96 -12.13 -0.10 16.56
#